data_AF-A0A958ISG5-F1
#
_entry.id   AF-A0A958ISG5-F1
#
_cell.length_a   1.000
_cell.length_b   1.000
_cell.length_c   1.000
_cell.angle_alpha   90.00
_cell.angle_beta   90.00
_cell.angle_gamma   90.00
#
_symmetry.space_group_name_H-M   'P 1'
#
loop_
_entity.id
_entity.type
_entity.pdbx_description
1 polymer ?
#
loop_
_entity_poly.entity_id
_entity_poly.type
_entity_poly.pdbx_seq_one_letter_code
_entity_poly.pdbx_strand_id
1 'polypeptide(L)'
;GHLLRSGKSKEEISSWMFVIGWLAIVVGLFWSIVFPLNKSLWTSSYVVFTSGAALQFLGFCYFLIDAKGIQRWALPAIIYGMNALAVFVLSGLVARLLNLIHIGDLSLKVWIYENLFASWASPMNASLAFAVTNILFWLGMMAILYYKRIFIKI
;
A
#
# COMPACT_ATOMS: atom_id res chain seq x y z
N GLY A 1 -18.64 7.61 -8.29
CA GLY A 1 -18.06 8.01 -9.60
C GLY A 1 -18.72 9.22 -10.26
N HIS A 2 -19.84 9.74 -9.74
CA HIS A 2 -20.51 10.90 -10.36
C HIS A 2 -19.64 12.17 -10.39
N LEU A 3 -18.91 12.46 -9.30
CA LEU A 3 -17.97 13.59 -9.24
C LEU A 3 -16.90 13.53 -10.34
N LEU A 4 -16.29 12.36 -10.56
CA LEU A 4 -15.28 12.14 -11.61
C LEU A 4 -15.84 12.31 -13.03
N ARG A 5 -17.17 12.20 -13.21
CA ARG A 5 -17.86 12.32 -14.50
C ARG A 5 -18.57 13.67 -14.68
N SER A 6 -18.40 14.60 -13.74
CA SER A 6 -19.16 15.85 -13.68
C SER A 6 -18.72 16.94 -14.67
N GLY A 7 -17.69 16.67 -15.49
CA GLY A 7 -17.11 17.65 -16.43
C GLY A 7 -16.31 18.77 -15.78
N LYS A 8 -16.16 18.76 -14.45
CA LYS A 8 -15.37 19.72 -13.68
C LYS A 8 -13.88 19.60 -13.97
N SER A 9 -13.13 20.67 -13.71
CA SER A 9 -11.67 20.62 -13.78
C SER A 9 -11.11 19.60 -12.78
N LYS A 10 -9.91 19.09 -13.03
CA LYS A 10 -9.29 18.09 -12.15
C LYS A 10 -8.99 18.67 -10.78
N GLU A 11 -8.63 19.95 -10.72
CA GLU A 11 -8.40 20.70 -9.49
C GLU A 11 -9.69 20.84 -8.69
N GLU A 12 -10.83 21.12 -9.34
CA GLU A 12 -12.13 21.17 -8.68
C GLU A 12 -12.54 19.81 -8.13
N ILE A 13 -12.36 18.74 -8.92
CA ILE A 13 -12.66 17.37 -8.50
C ILE A 13 -11.87 17.03 -7.22
N SER A 14 -10.56 17.28 -7.22
CA SER A 14 -9.72 17.05 -6.04
C SER A 14 -10.19 17.86 -4.83
N SER A 15 -10.50 19.15 -5.04
CA SER A 15 -11.00 20.04 -3.98
C SER A 15 -12.29 19.51 -3.36
N TRP A 16 -13.23 19.01 -4.17
CA TRP A 16 -14.45 18.37 -3.68
C TRP A 16 -14.17 17.09 -2.89
N MET A 17 -13.19 16.28 -3.30
CA MET A 17 -12.79 15.08 -2.55
C MET A 17 -12.25 15.45 -1.17
N PHE A 18 -11.46 16.52 -1.07
CA PHE A 18 -10.99 17.03 0.21
C PHE A 18 -12.11 17.60 1.07
N VAL A 19 -13.03 18.39 0.51
CA VAL A 19 -14.16 18.94 1.28
C VAL A 19 -15.05 17.82 1.81
N ILE A 20 -15.48 16.90 0.95
CA ILE A 20 -16.35 15.79 1.34
C ILE A 20 -15.62 14.85 2.30
N GLY A 21 -14.34 14.57 2.07
CA GLY A 21 -13.53 13.72 2.93
C GLY A 21 -13.38 14.31 4.33
N TRP A 22 -13.17 15.63 4.43
CA TRP A 22 -13.06 16.33 5.71
C TRP A 22 -14.40 16.31 6.46
N LEU A 23 -15.50 16.62 5.76
CA LEU A 23 -16.84 16.54 6.35
C LEU A 23 -17.14 15.14 6.88
N ALA A 24 -16.79 14.09 6.12
CA ALA A 24 -16.97 12.70 6.57
C ALA A 24 -16.11 12.37 7.81
N ILE A 25 -14.86 12.82 7.88
CA ILE A 25 -14.03 12.66 9.08
C ILE A 25 -14.70 13.30 10.30
N VAL A 26 -15.12 14.56 10.16
CA VAL A 26 -15.77 15.31 11.25
C VAL A 26 -17.06 14.63 11.69
N VAL A 27 -17.91 14.22 10.74
CA VAL A 27 -19.14 13.48 11.04
C VAL A 27 -18.85 12.15 11.74
N GLY A 28 -17.83 11.41 11.29
CA GLY A 28 -17.43 10.14 11.92
C GLY A 28 -16.95 10.33 13.36
N LEU A 29 -16.22 11.42 13.64
CA LEU A 29 -15.78 11.77 14.99
C LEU A 29 -16.95 12.17 15.89
N PHE A 30 -17.90 12.98 15.41
CA PHE A 30 -19.09 13.30 16.20
C PHE A 30 -19.97 12.06 16.44
N TRP A 31 -20.13 11.20 15.43
CA TRP A 31 -20.84 9.93 15.57
C TRP A 31 -20.17 9.02 16.61
N SER A 32 -18.85 9.13 16.76
CA SER A 32 -18.09 8.34 17.72
C SER A 32 -18.45 8.59 19.19
N ILE A 33 -19.09 9.74 19.49
CA ILE A 33 -19.57 10.07 20.85
C ILE A 33 -20.67 9.10 21.28
N VAL A 34 -21.56 8.72 20.34
CA VAL A 34 -22.67 7.80 20.60
C VAL A 34 -22.27 6.36 20.26
N PHE A 35 -21.48 6.17 19.21
CA PHE A 35 -21.07 4.86 18.75
C PHE A 35 -19.55 4.81 18.53
N PRO A 36 -18.76 4.34 19.51
CA PRO A 36 -17.30 4.47 19.50
C PRO A 36 -16.62 3.90 18.26
N LEU A 37 -15.50 4.52 17.86
CA LEU A 37 -14.68 4.03 16.75
C LEU A 37 -14.10 2.66 17.10
N ASN A 38 -14.69 1.59 16.55
CA ASN A 38 -14.21 0.24 16.72
C ASN A 38 -13.97 -0.43 15.37
N LYS A 39 -12.69 -0.73 15.10
CA LYS A 39 -12.22 -1.40 13.89
C LYS A 39 -12.63 -2.86 13.82
N SER A 40 -12.61 -3.58 14.94
CA SER A 40 -12.94 -5.01 15.00
C SER A 40 -14.43 -5.26 14.74
N LEU A 41 -15.29 -4.35 15.21
CA LEU A 41 -16.74 -4.41 15.00
C LEU A 41 -17.21 -3.68 13.74
N TRP A 42 -16.29 -3.02 13.03
CA TRP A 42 -16.60 -2.26 11.81
C TRP A 42 -17.77 -1.28 11.97
N THR A 43 -17.75 -0.57 13.10
CA THR A 43 -18.79 0.39 13.51
C THR A 43 -19.04 1.48 12.45
N SER A 44 -20.27 1.99 12.36
CA SER A 44 -20.63 3.00 11.35
C SER A 44 -19.86 4.31 11.51
N SER A 45 -19.54 4.75 12.73
CA SER A 45 -18.58 5.84 12.99
C SER A 45 -17.23 5.57 12.34
N TYR A 46 -16.69 4.37 12.56
CA TYR A 46 -15.41 3.95 12.01
C TYR A 46 -15.43 3.91 10.49
N VAL A 47 -16.51 3.38 9.88
CA VAL A 47 -16.67 3.36 8.42
C VAL A 47 -16.71 4.77 7.84
N VAL A 48 -17.49 5.69 8.43
CA VAL A 48 -17.61 7.07 7.95
C VAL A 48 -16.28 7.82 8.11
N PHE A 49 -15.64 7.69 9.27
CA PHE A 49 -14.33 8.29 9.55
C PHE A 49 -13.25 7.80 8.56
N THR A 50 -13.12 6.49 8.40
CA THR A 50 -12.11 5.90 7.52
C THR A 50 -12.40 6.13 6.04
N SER A 51 -13.67 6.19 5.64
CA SER A 51 -14.06 6.57 4.28
C SER A 51 -13.69 8.03 3.98
N GLY A 52 -13.86 8.94 4.95
CA GLY A 52 -13.39 10.31 4.84
C GLY A 52 -11.86 10.41 4.70
N ALA A 53 -11.11 9.69 5.53
CA ALA A 53 -9.66 9.61 5.45
C ALA A 53 -9.17 8.99 4.13
N ALA A 54 -9.83 7.95 3.64
CA ALA A 54 -9.54 7.36 2.34
C ALA A 54 -9.81 8.35 1.20
N LEU A 55 -10.88 9.15 1.29
CA LEU A 55 -11.20 10.16 0.29
C LEU A 55 -10.20 11.33 0.29
N GLN A 56 -9.68 11.73 1.46
CA GLN A 56 -8.56 12.67 1.59
C GLN A 56 -7.32 12.15 0.87
N PHE A 57 -6.93 10.91 1.16
CA PHE A 57 -5.77 10.29 0.52
C PHE A 57 -5.95 10.16 -1.00
N LEU A 58 -7.15 9.76 -1.44
CA LEU A 58 -7.48 9.67 -2.86
C LEU A 58 -7.44 11.06 -3.53
N GLY A 59 -7.99 12.09 -2.88
CA GLY A 59 -7.96 13.48 -3.36
C GLY A 59 -6.53 14.00 -3.53
N PHE A 60 -5.64 13.65 -2.59
CA PHE A 60 -4.20 13.96 -2.66
C PHE A 60 -3.51 13.27 -3.83
N CYS A 61 -3.72 11.95 -4.00
CA CYS A 61 -3.17 11.21 -5.13
C CYS A 61 -3.69 11.77 -6.47
N TYR A 62 -4.99 12.04 -6.57
CA TYR A 62 -5.61 12.62 -7.77
C TYR A 62 -5.05 14.01 -8.08
N PHE A 63 -4.87 14.86 -7.07
CA PHE A 63 -4.26 16.18 -7.28
C PHE A 63 -2.84 16.08 -7.86
N LEU A 64 -1.99 15.27 -7.23
CA LEU A 64 -0.59 15.15 -7.65
C LEU A 64 -0.44 14.51 -9.03
N ILE A 65 -1.16 13.42 -9.28
CA ILE A 65 -1.01 12.60 -10.49
C ILE A 65 -1.80 13.19 -11.66
N ASP A 66 -3.09 13.48 -11.45
CA ASP A 66 -4.00 13.85 -12.53
C ASP A 66 -4.03 15.36 -12.80
N ALA A 67 -4.03 16.19 -11.76
CA ALA A 67 -4.08 17.66 -11.90
C ALA A 67 -2.68 18.27 -12.12
N LYS A 68 -1.68 17.87 -11.31
CA LYS A 68 -0.31 18.38 -11.41
C LYS A 68 0.61 17.59 -12.34
N GLY A 69 0.22 16.40 -12.80
CA GLY A 69 1.03 15.57 -13.70
C GLY A 69 2.31 15.02 -13.06
N ILE A 70 2.44 15.06 -11.73
CA ILE A 70 3.60 14.58 -10.99
C ILE A 70 3.45 13.06 -10.81
N GLN A 71 3.97 12.29 -11.76
CA GLN A 71 3.76 10.83 -11.82
C GLN A 71 4.99 10.00 -11.43
N ARG A 72 6.19 10.59 -11.41
CA ARG A 72 7.46 9.86 -11.20
C ARG A 72 7.52 9.13 -9.84
N TRP A 73 7.01 9.76 -8.78
CA TRP A 73 6.97 9.14 -7.44
C TRP A 73 5.98 7.97 -7.36
N ALA A 74 4.96 7.96 -8.21
CA ALA A 74 3.97 6.89 -8.27
C ALA A 74 4.47 5.67 -9.07
N LEU A 75 5.60 5.77 -9.79
CA LEU A 75 6.10 4.69 -10.65
C LEU A 75 6.28 3.36 -9.92
N PRO A 76 6.91 3.28 -8.73
CA PRO A 76 6.98 2.01 -7.99
C PRO A 76 5.60 1.45 -7.65
N ALA A 77 4.67 2.31 -7.23
CA ALA A 77 3.30 1.91 -6.92
C ALA A 77 2.54 1.40 -8.16
N ILE A 78 2.79 2.01 -9.33
CA ILE A 78 2.21 1.57 -10.61
C ILE A 78 2.78 0.20 -11.00
N ILE A 79 4.10 -0.01 -10.85
CA ILE A 79 4.78 -1.28 -11.15
C ILE A 79 4.17 -2.41 -10.30
N TYR A 80 4.04 -2.18 -8.99
CA TYR A 80 3.37 -3.12 -8.08
C TYR A 80 1.89 -3.30 -8.43
N GLY A 81 1.17 -2.20 -8.67
CA GLY A 81 -0.28 -2.20 -8.88
C GLY A 81 -0.72 -2.94 -10.13
N MET A 82 0.01 -2.81 -11.24
CA MET A 82 -0.35 -3.49 -12.48
C MET A 82 -0.14 -5.01 -12.45
N ASN A 83 0.65 -5.52 -11.51
CA ASN A 83 0.87 -6.94 -11.28
C ASN A 83 0.57 -7.34 -9.82
N ALA A 84 -0.41 -6.67 -9.18
CA ALA A 84 -0.69 -6.81 -7.75
C ALA A 84 -1.00 -8.26 -7.34
N LEU A 85 -1.73 -9.00 -8.18
CA LEU A 85 -2.05 -10.40 -7.91
C LEU A 85 -0.82 -11.30 -8.01
N ALA A 86 0.02 -11.09 -9.04
CA ALA A 86 1.23 -11.86 -9.23
C ALA A 86 2.20 -11.69 -8.05
N VAL A 87 2.45 -10.46 -7.63
CA VAL A 87 3.31 -10.20 -6.48
C VAL A 87 2.72 -10.73 -5.18
N PHE A 88 1.40 -10.64 -4.98
CA PHE A 88 0.73 -11.21 -3.80
C PHE A 88 0.94 -12.73 -3.72
N VAL A 89 0.66 -13.45 -4.81
CA VAL A 89 0.79 -14.92 -4.85
C VAL A 89 2.25 -15.36 -4.76
N LEU A 90 3.13 -14.78 -5.58
CA LEU A 90 4.53 -15.19 -5.64
C LEU A 90 5.28 -14.84 -4.35
N SER A 91 5.02 -13.68 -3.73
CA SER A 91 5.63 -13.32 -2.45
C SER A 91 5.20 -14.26 -1.32
N GLY A 92 3.92 -14.64 -1.29
CA GLY A 92 3.42 -15.64 -0.34
C GLY A 92 4.08 -17.01 -0.55
N LEU A 93 4.24 -17.44 -1.80
CA LEU A 93 4.88 -18.72 -2.13
C LEU A 93 6.37 -18.72 -1.74
N VAL A 94 7.12 -17.70 -2.12
CA VAL A 94 8.55 -17.55 -1.76
C VAL A 94 8.71 -17.51 -0.24
N ALA A 95 7.87 -16.73 0.47
CA ALA A 95 7.92 -16.67 1.93
C ALA A 95 7.69 -18.04 2.58
N ARG A 96 6.77 -18.87 2.05
CA ARG A 96 6.56 -20.24 2.54
C ARG A 96 7.76 -21.13 2.25
N LEU A 97 8.31 -21.09 1.05
CA LEU A 97 9.51 -21.87 0.70
C LEU A 97 10.70 -21.54 1.60
N LEU A 98 10.94 -20.25 1.87
CA LEU A 98 12.01 -19.81 2.77
C LEU A 98 11.82 -20.29 4.22
N ASN A 99 10.59 -20.57 4.65
CA ASN A 99 10.33 -21.14 5.98
C ASN A 99 10.35 -22.67 5.98
N LEU A 100 10.06 -23.33 4.84
CA LEU A 100 10.04 -24.78 4.73
C LEU A 100 11.45 -25.39 4.60
N ILE A 101 12.35 -24.71 3.89
CA ILE A 101 13.74 -25.16 3.74
C ILE A 101 14.48 -24.85 5.04
N HIS A 102 15.15 -25.85 5.60
CA HIS A 102 15.94 -25.73 6.82
C HIS A 102 17.43 -25.92 6.54
N ILE A 103 18.27 -25.15 7.23
CA ILE A 103 19.73 -25.31 7.27
C ILE A 103 20.09 -25.55 8.74
N GLY A 104 20.34 -26.81 9.10
CA GLY A 104 20.42 -27.22 10.49
C GLY A 104 19.06 -27.04 11.18
N ASP A 105 19.06 -26.43 12.37
CA ASP A 105 17.85 -26.17 13.15
C ASP A 105 17.11 -24.88 12.75
N LEU A 106 17.69 -24.08 11.85
CA LEU A 106 17.13 -22.79 11.43
C LEU A 106 16.42 -22.91 10.08
N SER A 107 15.31 -22.20 9.93
CA SER A 107 14.72 -22.01 8.60
C SER A 107 15.62 -21.14 7.73
N LEU A 108 15.60 -21.35 6.43
CA LEU A 108 16.41 -20.60 5.46
C LEU A 108 16.18 -19.09 5.59
N LYS A 109 14.95 -18.67 5.90
CA LYS A 109 14.62 -17.27 6.19
C LYS A 109 15.41 -16.72 7.38
N VAL A 110 15.43 -17.45 8.50
CA VAL A 110 16.14 -17.03 9.72
C VAL A 110 17.65 -17.04 9.47
N TRP A 111 18.14 -18.09 8.82
CA TRP A 111 19.55 -18.19 8.46
C TRP A 111 20.00 -17.00 7.59
N ILE A 112 19.22 -16.63 6.57
CA ILE A 112 19.48 -15.44 5.74
C ILE A 112 19.51 -14.16 6.59
N TYR A 113 18.52 -13.99 7.48
CA TYR A 113 18.46 -12.81 8.34
C TYR A 113 19.69 -12.70 9.24
N GLU A 114 20.05 -13.77 9.93
CA GLU A 114 21.17 -13.78 10.88
C GLU A 114 22.52 -13.59 10.17
N ASN A 115 22.75 -14.31 9.08
CA ASN A 115 24.05 -14.32 8.42
C ASN A 115 24.28 -13.13 7.48
N LEU A 116 23.23 -12.62 6.82
CA LEU A 116 23.37 -11.53 5.83
C LEU A 116 23.01 -10.15 6.37
N PHE A 117 22.21 -10.04 7.44
CA PHE A 117 21.75 -8.74 7.95
C PHE A 117 22.17 -8.50 9.40
N ALA A 118 21.93 -9.45 10.31
CA ALA A 118 22.26 -9.27 11.72
C ALA A 118 23.76 -9.46 12.04
N SER A 119 24.53 -10.04 11.12
CA SER A 119 25.98 -10.28 11.29
C SER A 119 26.81 -9.00 11.36
N TRP A 120 26.33 -7.90 10.77
CA TRP A 120 27.05 -6.61 10.73
C TRP A 120 26.20 -5.41 11.17
N ALA A 121 24.88 -5.55 11.27
CA ALA A 121 23.98 -4.47 11.67
C ALA A 121 23.32 -4.72 13.03
N SER A 122 22.99 -3.65 13.75
CA SER A 122 22.15 -3.74 14.95
C SER A 122 20.77 -4.35 14.62
N PRO A 123 20.06 -4.99 15.56
CA PRO A 123 18.79 -5.66 15.27
C PRO A 123 17.75 -4.76 14.57
N MET A 124 17.66 -3.49 14.97
CA MET A 124 16.80 -2.49 14.33
C MET A 124 17.17 -2.27 12.87
N ASN A 125 18.45 -1.98 12.59
CA ASN A 125 18.94 -1.70 11.25
C ASN A 125 18.91 -2.95 10.36
N ALA A 126 19.21 -4.13 10.92
CA ALA A 126 19.10 -5.41 10.23
C ALA A 126 17.67 -5.70 9.77
N SER A 127 16.68 -5.45 10.65
CA SER A 127 15.26 -5.62 10.29
C SER A 127 14.80 -4.66 9.20
N LEU A 128 15.23 -3.39 9.27
CA LEU A 128 14.95 -2.39 8.26
C LEU A 128 15.59 -2.77 6.91
N ALA A 129 16.86 -3.16 6.92
CA ALA A 129 17.58 -3.58 5.73
C ALA A 129 16.93 -4.80 5.08
N PHE A 130 16.55 -5.81 5.87
CA PHE A 130 15.83 -6.99 5.37
C PHE A 130 14.49 -6.60 4.70
N ALA A 131 13.71 -5.71 5.33
CA ALA A 131 12.44 -5.23 4.78
C ALA A 131 12.64 -4.46 3.46
N VAL A 132 13.61 -3.55 3.42
CA VAL A 132 13.95 -2.76 2.23
C VAL A 132 14.42 -3.66 1.10
N THR A 133 15.31 -4.62 1.38
CA THR A 133 15.79 -5.58 0.38
C THR A 133 14.65 -6.41 -0.18
N ASN A 134 13.71 -6.88 0.64
CA ASN A 134 12.54 -7.60 0.16
C ASN A 134 11.65 -6.73 -0.75
N ILE A 135 11.43 -5.46 -0.39
CA ILE A 135 10.66 -4.52 -1.22
C ILE A 135 11.37 -4.25 -2.55
N LEU A 136 12.69 -4.05 -2.54
CA LEU A 136 13.46 -3.79 -3.77
C LEU A 136 13.53 -5.03 -4.66
N PHE A 137 13.68 -6.22 -4.06
CA PHE A 137 13.66 -7.48 -4.78
C PHE A 137 12.34 -7.66 -5.56
N TRP A 138 11.20 -7.52 -4.89
CA TRP A 138 9.89 -7.63 -5.54
C TRP A 138 9.63 -6.49 -6.51
N LEU A 139 10.11 -5.28 -6.23
CA LEU A 139 10.02 -4.16 -7.16
C LEU A 139 10.78 -4.46 -8.45
N GLY A 140 12.00 -5.02 -8.36
CA GLY A 140 12.79 -5.42 -9.52
C GLY A 140 12.11 -6.52 -10.33
N MET A 141 11.59 -7.56 -9.66
CA MET A 141 10.83 -8.63 -10.32
C MET A 141 9.59 -8.11 -11.05
N MET A 142 8.81 -7.24 -10.40
CA MET A 142 7.62 -6.64 -11.02
C MET A 142 7.97 -5.62 -12.10
N ALA A 143 9.10 -4.91 -11.96
CA ALA A 143 9.60 -3.99 -12.98
C ALA A 143 9.93 -4.72 -14.28
N ILE A 144 10.52 -5.92 -14.21
CA ILE A 144 10.76 -6.75 -15.40
C ILE A 144 9.45 -7.05 -16.12
N LEU A 145 8.40 -7.45 -15.39
CA LEU A 145 7.08 -7.72 -15.97
C LEU A 145 6.46 -6.45 -16.56
N TYR A 146 6.56 -5.33 -15.85
CA TYR A 146 6.09 -4.01 -16.28
C TYR A 146 6.72 -3.58 -17.60
N TYR A 147 8.05 -3.60 -17.70
CA TYR A 147 8.78 -3.17 -18.89
C TYR A 147 8.57 -4.12 -20.07
N LYS A 148 8.38 -5.41 -19.80
CA LYS A 148 7.99 -6.41 -20.82
C LYS A 148 6.50 -6.37 -21.20
N ARG A 149 5.71 -5.46 -20.62
CA ARG A 149 4.25 -5.33 -20.85
C ARG A 149 3.48 -6.63 -20.55
N ILE A 150 3.97 -7.43 -19.62
CA ILE A 150 3.30 -8.66 -19.17
C ILE A 150 2.44 -8.29 -17.96
N PHE A 151 1.12 -8.45 -18.10
CA PHE A 151 0.15 -8.18 -17.06
C PHE A 151 -0.64 -9.44 -16.75
N ILE A 152 -0.35 -10.04 -15.61
CA ILE A 152 -1.01 -11.26 -15.17
C ILE A 152 -2.37 -10.88 -14.58
N LYS A 153 -3.42 -11.17 -15.34
CA LYS A 153 -4.83 -11.04 -14.94
C LYS A 153 -5.43 -12.44 -14.90
N ILE A 154 -6.22 -12.74 -13.89
CA ILE A 154 -7.04 -13.95 -13.79
C ILE A 154 -8.49 -13.54 -14.05
#